data_AF-A0AAE7P5Z2-F1
#
_entry.id   AF-A0AAE7P5Z2-F1
#
_cell.length_a   1.000
_cell.length_b   1.000
_cell.length_c   1.000
_cell.angle_alpha   90.00
_cell.angle_beta   90.00
_cell.angle_gamma   90.00
#
_symmetry.space_group_name_H-M   'P 1'
#
loop_
_entity.id
_entity.type
_entity.pdbx_description
1 polymer ?
#
loop_
_entity_poly.entity_id
_entity_poly.type
_entity_poly.pdbx_seq_one_letter_code
_entity_poly.pdbx_strand_id
1 'polypeptide(L)'
;MSWIDISVSPGSSSQGSNAILSGFIQSLGNALNNAHFGGISGFPRQLSNENDQIVGYYDDPNGYYAVSRKFLAQKNYYSNERLKNAFGRLINHQNRINQLTQEIMDKENAINSLNNEIHHINQEIDKQNQAISNLNQEIANLNNEINALKNAIKQEQEKLNALELETSNKNQIEESLKKLEKLKEELKRLKKKSKWKKQFNFLTDNSSNKEAKQQRALQASQEHAAFLNFFLTDPYAILPKGFIYEYHNPGKETYNALNAPNNMDGINNQFKVNALNQVLDNSYQKFLPGNDSYNALGSIEQVKALKFYDLVLNYHPESENTQSALFFKQISQYAKGLRLKILTAKTSKKNLKRIEELEKTIKQEQERLNDKDLNALTQDLQKEQENALKFKESIKAKQNYINALKNAINQKEHAKNPIEQERQNQQNAKREKEQERQNQQNAKREKEQERQNLNNEINAIGNERLTIKELGTKDNFLGIQPYFNHTGRTYARAAFSDKNKSIKEYYEVETKIKNILGFYRIGESDERILQRFLQLSPAVQNELALLMLN
;
A
#
# COMPACT_ATOMS: atom_id res chain seq x y z
N MET A 1 46.43 5.46 -52.40
CA MET A 1 46.79 4.40 -53.37
C MET A 1 48.27 4.53 -53.66
N SER A 2 49.07 3.51 -53.33
CA SER A 2 50.49 3.46 -53.68
C SER A 2 50.60 3.20 -55.19
N TRP A 3 51.52 3.89 -55.86
CA TRP A 3 51.79 3.70 -57.28
C TRP A 3 52.60 2.43 -57.58
N ILE A 4 53.14 1.81 -56.54
CA ILE A 4 53.69 0.47 -56.63
C ILE A 4 52.52 -0.47 -56.36
N ASP A 5 51.97 -1.08 -57.41
CA ASP A 5 50.90 -2.06 -57.29
C ASP A 5 51.45 -3.38 -56.74
N ILE A 6 51.74 -3.34 -55.45
CA ILE A 6 51.97 -4.49 -54.59
C ILE A 6 50.58 -4.89 -54.10
N SER A 7 49.75 -5.43 -54.99
CA SER A 7 48.43 -5.93 -54.60
C SER A 7 48.58 -7.07 -53.58
N VAL A 8 48.50 -6.72 -52.30
CA VAL A 8 48.12 -7.65 -51.25
C VAL A 8 46.61 -7.67 -51.28
N SER A 9 46.03 -8.59 -52.05
CA SER A 9 44.64 -8.97 -51.82
C SER A 9 44.53 -9.47 -50.38
N PRO A 10 43.52 -9.04 -49.60
CA PRO A 10 43.28 -9.60 -48.28
C PRO A 10 42.91 -11.08 -48.46
N GLY A 11 43.89 -11.98 -48.30
CA GLY A 11 43.71 -13.42 -48.50
C GLY A 11 44.84 -14.12 -49.26
N SER A 12 45.74 -13.41 -49.93
CA SER A 12 46.90 -14.02 -50.61
C SER A 12 48.19 -13.81 -49.80
N SER A 13 48.85 -14.90 -49.43
CA SER A 13 50.16 -14.95 -48.76
C SER A 13 51.17 -13.95 -49.34
N SER A 14 51.88 -13.27 -48.44
CA SER A 14 52.71 -12.05 -48.60
C SER A 14 53.95 -12.15 -49.51
N GLN A 15 53.98 -13.04 -50.50
CA GLN A 15 55.22 -13.44 -51.18
C GLN A 15 55.44 -12.89 -52.60
N GLY A 16 54.42 -12.35 -53.27
CA GLY A 16 54.53 -11.99 -54.70
C GLY A 16 55.30 -10.69 -55.00
N SER A 17 55.06 -9.63 -54.22
CA SER A 17 55.50 -8.27 -54.52
C SER A 17 56.88 -7.91 -54.00
N ASN A 18 57.20 -8.36 -52.79
CA ASN A 18 58.55 -8.23 -52.22
C ASN A 18 59.58 -9.00 -53.07
N ALA A 19 59.17 -10.09 -53.73
CA ALA A 19 60.01 -10.85 -54.66
C ALA A 19 60.31 -10.10 -55.98
N ILE A 20 59.36 -9.27 -56.46
CA ILE A 20 59.54 -8.45 -57.66
C ILE A 20 60.54 -7.33 -57.39
N LEU A 21 60.37 -6.60 -56.28
CA LEU A 21 61.26 -5.51 -55.89
C LEU A 21 62.65 -6.02 -55.48
N SER A 22 62.74 -7.13 -54.75
CA SER A 22 64.04 -7.72 -54.41
C SER A 22 64.81 -8.17 -55.64
N GLY A 23 64.13 -8.76 -56.65
CA GLY A 23 64.74 -9.09 -57.93
C GLY A 23 65.24 -7.86 -58.69
N PHE A 24 64.55 -6.72 -58.59
CA PHE A 24 65.01 -5.48 -59.23
C PHE A 24 66.23 -4.90 -58.52
N ILE A 25 66.23 -4.90 -57.17
CA ILE A 25 67.37 -4.51 -56.35
C ILE A 25 68.60 -5.39 -56.64
N GLN A 26 68.40 -6.69 -56.87
CA GLN A 26 69.48 -7.60 -57.25
C GLN A 26 70.04 -7.27 -58.63
N SER A 27 69.17 -7.00 -59.62
CA SER A 27 69.55 -6.55 -60.96
C SER A 27 70.32 -5.22 -60.94
N LEU A 28 69.90 -4.26 -60.12
CA LEU A 28 70.65 -3.03 -59.84
C LEU A 28 72.01 -3.32 -59.20
N GLY A 29 72.08 -4.27 -58.26
CA GLY A 29 73.32 -4.76 -57.67
C GLY A 29 74.30 -5.31 -58.72
N ASN A 30 73.81 -6.09 -59.68
CA ASN A 30 74.61 -6.60 -60.80
C ASN A 30 75.13 -5.46 -61.69
N ALA A 31 74.29 -4.45 -61.98
CA ALA A 31 74.69 -3.28 -62.76
C ALA A 31 75.83 -2.48 -62.10
N LEU A 32 75.83 -2.38 -60.77
CA LEU A 32 76.86 -1.69 -60.01
C LEU A 32 78.20 -2.44 -60.03
N ASN A 33 78.15 -3.78 -59.99
CA ASN A 33 79.34 -4.62 -60.14
C ASN A 33 79.96 -4.51 -61.54
N ASN A 34 79.13 -4.34 -62.59
CA ASN A 34 79.60 -4.20 -63.97
C ASN A 34 80.41 -2.92 -64.23
N ALA A 35 80.34 -1.90 -63.38
CA ALA A 35 81.15 -0.67 -63.51
C ALA A 35 82.66 -0.91 -63.32
N HIS A 36 83.04 -2.03 -62.70
CA HIS A 36 84.41 -2.35 -62.28
C HIS A 36 85.13 -3.36 -63.19
N PHE A 37 84.45 -3.96 -64.19
CA PHE A 37 85.02 -5.02 -65.04
C PHE A 37 85.60 -4.49 -66.37
N GLY A 38 86.73 -5.06 -66.82
CA GLY A 38 87.29 -5.11 -68.19
C GLY A 38 87.31 -3.83 -69.05
N GLY A 39 88.47 -3.34 -69.46
CA GLY A 39 88.57 -2.24 -70.45
C GLY A 39 89.35 -2.69 -71.67
N ILE A 40 88.84 -2.40 -72.87
CA ILE A 40 89.65 -2.49 -74.09
C ILE A 40 90.46 -1.20 -74.16
N SER A 41 91.79 -1.31 -74.16
CA SER A 41 92.69 -0.16 -74.24
C SER A 41 92.32 0.72 -75.44
N GLY A 42 92.04 2.00 -75.21
CA GLY A 42 91.69 2.98 -76.24
C GLY A 42 90.19 3.19 -76.52
N PHE A 43 89.28 2.45 -75.87
CA PHE A 43 87.83 2.67 -75.96
C PHE A 43 87.16 2.73 -74.57
N PRO A 44 86.08 3.52 -74.38
CA PRO A 44 85.43 4.36 -75.38
C PRO A 44 86.23 5.63 -75.68
N ARG A 45 86.11 6.14 -76.90
CA ARG A 45 86.68 7.41 -77.33
C ARG A 45 85.56 8.36 -77.74
N GLN A 46 85.49 9.52 -77.11
CA GLN A 46 84.52 10.55 -77.45
C GLN A 46 84.75 11.05 -78.88
N LEU A 47 83.68 11.02 -79.69
CA LEU A 47 83.73 11.52 -81.08
C LEU A 47 83.35 13.00 -81.14
N SER A 48 82.18 13.35 -80.62
CA SER A 48 81.67 14.72 -80.60
C SER A 48 81.38 15.19 -79.17
N ASN A 49 80.48 14.49 -78.47
CA ASN A 49 80.08 14.76 -77.10
C ASN A 49 80.00 13.46 -76.28
N GLU A 50 79.69 13.57 -74.99
CA GLU A 50 79.60 12.41 -74.09
C GLU A 50 78.57 11.35 -74.55
N ASN A 51 77.57 11.76 -75.33
CA ASN A 51 76.54 10.90 -75.90
C ASN A 51 76.93 10.27 -77.24
N ASP A 52 78.15 10.48 -77.73
CA ASP A 52 78.62 9.99 -79.02
C ASP A 52 80.05 9.43 -78.90
N GLN A 53 80.15 8.11 -78.79
CA GLN A 53 81.39 7.41 -78.47
C GLN A 53 81.76 6.40 -79.55
N ILE A 54 83.05 6.27 -79.84
CA ILE A 54 83.61 5.10 -80.49
C ILE A 54 83.89 4.05 -79.42
N VAL A 55 83.27 2.88 -79.55
CA VAL A 55 83.27 1.83 -78.51
C VAL A 55 84.07 0.59 -78.91
N GLY A 56 84.60 0.53 -80.12
CA GLY A 56 85.42 -0.60 -80.58
C GLY A 56 85.46 -0.69 -82.10
N TYR A 57 85.81 -1.87 -82.62
CA TYR A 57 85.76 -2.18 -84.05
C TYR A 57 84.44 -2.85 -84.42
N TYR A 58 83.81 -2.46 -85.53
CA TYR A 58 82.46 -2.89 -85.89
C TYR A 58 82.35 -4.39 -86.22
N ASP A 59 83.46 -5.02 -86.59
CA ASP A 59 83.60 -6.46 -86.84
C ASP A 59 83.84 -7.28 -85.55
N ASP A 60 83.91 -6.64 -84.37
CA ASP A 60 84.00 -7.30 -83.06
C ASP A 60 82.82 -6.92 -82.14
N PRO A 61 81.64 -7.56 -82.34
CA PRO A 61 80.46 -7.34 -81.50
C PRO A 61 80.68 -7.49 -80.01
N ASN A 62 81.34 -8.58 -79.60
CA ASN A 62 81.56 -8.84 -78.18
C ASN A 62 82.42 -7.73 -77.55
N GLY A 63 83.43 -7.24 -78.28
CA GLY A 63 84.29 -6.15 -77.82
C GLY A 63 83.55 -4.84 -77.64
N TYR A 64 82.81 -4.37 -78.65
CA TYR A 64 82.14 -3.06 -78.54
C TYR A 64 80.93 -3.05 -77.59
N TYR A 65 80.23 -4.18 -77.43
CA TYR A 65 79.16 -4.29 -76.43
C TYR A 65 79.73 -4.25 -75.02
N ALA A 66 80.86 -4.93 -74.76
CA ALA A 66 81.52 -4.87 -73.46
C ALA A 66 81.93 -3.44 -73.06
N VAL A 67 82.50 -2.67 -74.00
CA VAL A 67 82.87 -1.26 -73.77
C VAL A 67 81.65 -0.37 -73.55
N SER A 68 80.60 -0.53 -74.36
CA SER A 68 79.35 0.25 -74.23
C SER A 68 78.68 0.01 -72.87
N ARG A 69 78.62 -1.27 -72.44
CA ARG A 69 78.08 -1.67 -71.15
C ARG A 69 78.85 -1.09 -69.99
N LYS A 70 80.18 -1.12 -70.04
CA LYS A 70 81.03 -0.51 -69.02
C LYS A 70 80.81 1.00 -68.95
N PHE A 71 80.78 1.67 -70.10
CA PHE A 71 80.54 3.11 -70.17
C PHE A 71 79.20 3.47 -69.50
N LEU A 72 78.13 2.77 -69.85
CA LEU A 72 76.82 2.93 -69.20
C LEU A 72 76.86 2.65 -67.69
N ALA A 73 77.48 1.56 -67.27
CA ALA A 73 77.59 1.20 -65.86
C ALA A 73 78.33 2.27 -65.03
N GLN A 74 79.39 2.86 -65.59
CA GLN A 74 80.14 3.95 -64.96
C GLN A 74 79.32 5.25 -64.91
N LYS A 75 78.69 5.64 -66.03
CA LYS A 75 77.89 6.87 -66.10
C LYS A 75 76.63 6.81 -65.26
N ASN A 76 76.03 5.64 -65.12
CA ASN A 76 74.81 5.43 -64.35
C ASN A 76 75.05 5.00 -62.90
N TYR A 77 76.31 4.86 -62.46
CA TYR A 77 76.63 4.31 -61.14
C TYR A 77 75.85 4.99 -60.01
N TYR A 78 75.91 6.32 -59.92
CA TYR A 78 75.23 7.06 -58.87
C TYR A 78 73.69 7.00 -58.98
N SER A 79 73.14 7.03 -60.20
CA SER A 79 71.70 6.90 -60.41
C SER A 79 71.19 5.50 -60.05
N ASN A 80 71.95 4.46 -60.38
CA ASN A 80 71.63 3.07 -60.02
C ASN A 80 71.75 2.84 -58.51
N GLU A 81 72.76 3.41 -57.84
CA GLU A 81 72.84 3.41 -56.37
C GLU A 81 71.61 4.10 -55.74
N ARG A 82 71.21 5.26 -56.27
CA ARG A 82 70.00 5.96 -55.79
C ARG A 82 68.73 5.13 -55.99
N LEU A 83 68.55 4.51 -57.16
CA LEU A 83 67.44 3.59 -57.42
C LEU A 83 67.43 2.44 -56.43
N LYS A 84 68.58 1.76 -56.25
CA LYS A 84 68.72 0.62 -55.34
C LYS A 84 68.33 1.01 -53.91
N ASN A 85 68.84 2.14 -53.42
CA ASN A 85 68.52 2.67 -52.10
C ASN A 85 67.04 3.08 -51.98
N ALA A 86 66.45 3.69 -53.02
CA ALA A 86 65.04 4.02 -53.06
C ALA A 86 64.15 2.79 -52.96
N PHE A 87 64.39 1.74 -53.74
CA PHE A 87 63.60 0.50 -53.66
C PHE A 87 63.82 -0.24 -52.33
N GLY A 88 65.02 -0.19 -51.75
CA GLY A 88 65.27 -0.70 -50.40
C GLY A 88 64.40 -0.01 -49.35
N ARG A 89 64.33 1.34 -49.39
CA ARG A 89 63.44 2.12 -48.52
C ARG A 89 61.96 1.79 -48.75
N LEU A 90 61.53 1.65 -50.01
CA LEU A 90 60.16 1.29 -50.36
C LEU A 90 59.74 -0.07 -49.79
N ILE A 91 60.61 -1.09 -49.84
CA ILE A 91 60.35 -2.40 -49.21
C ILE A 91 60.18 -2.24 -47.69
N ASN A 92 61.05 -1.46 -47.04
CA ASN A 92 60.96 -1.23 -45.60
C ASN A 92 59.66 -0.51 -45.20
N HIS A 93 59.30 0.56 -45.92
CA HIS A 93 58.04 1.27 -45.70
C HIS A 93 56.83 0.36 -45.94
N GLN A 94 56.86 -0.49 -46.97
CA GLN A 94 55.77 -1.43 -47.25
C GLN A 94 55.61 -2.47 -46.13
N ASN A 95 56.72 -3.05 -45.67
CA ASN A 95 56.70 -4.01 -44.55
C ASN A 95 56.14 -3.34 -43.29
N ARG A 96 56.50 -2.09 -43.03
CA ARG A 96 55.94 -1.32 -41.90
C ARG A 96 54.46 -1.01 -42.09
N ILE A 97 54.01 -0.63 -43.28
CA ILE A 97 52.58 -0.42 -43.59
C ILE A 97 51.76 -1.71 -43.37
N ASN A 98 52.30 -2.87 -43.75
CA ASN A 98 51.63 -4.15 -43.53
C ASN A 98 51.48 -4.44 -42.02
N GLN A 99 52.55 -4.23 -41.24
CA GLN A 99 52.50 -4.34 -39.78
C GLN A 99 51.49 -3.38 -39.16
N LEU A 100 51.53 -2.10 -39.56
CA LEU A 100 50.59 -1.08 -39.08
C LEU A 100 49.14 -1.44 -39.42
N THR A 101 48.89 -2.03 -40.59
CA THR A 101 47.55 -2.47 -40.99
C THR A 101 47.05 -3.57 -40.07
N GLN A 102 47.91 -4.52 -39.69
CA GLN A 102 47.54 -5.53 -38.69
C GLN A 102 47.31 -4.91 -37.32
N GLU A 103 48.21 -4.04 -36.85
CA GLU A 103 48.07 -3.33 -35.57
C GLU A 103 46.75 -2.53 -35.51
N ILE A 104 46.35 -1.87 -36.62
CA ILE A 104 45.07 -1.14 -36.74
C ILE A 104 43.88 -2.09 -36.65
N MET A 105 43.92 -3.25 -37.33
CA MET A 105 42.84 -4.25 -37.26
C MET A 105 42.71 -4.84 -35.85
N ASP A 106 43.83 -5.14 -35.19
CA ASP A 106 43.83 -5.65 -33.81
C ASP A 106 43.21 -4.62 -32.85
N LYS A 107 43.54 -3.34 -33.03
CA LYS A 107 42.94 -2.23 -32.26
C LYS A 107 41.45 -2.08 -32.54
N GLU A 108 41.02 -2.23 -33.78
CA GLU A 108 39.62 -2.20 -34.17
C GLU A 108 38.82 -3.35 -33.55
N ASN A 109 39.38 -4.56 -33.54
CA ASN A 109 38.79 -5.71 -32.86
C ASN A 109 38.67 -5.48 -31.35
N ALA A 110 39.70 -4.91 -30.72
CA ALA A 110 39.66 -4.55 -29.30
C ALA A 110 38.56 -3.50 -29.01
N ILE A 111 38.44 -2.47 -29.84
CA ILE A 111 37.36 -1.46 -29.74
C ILE A 111 35.98 -2.12 -29.86
N ASN A 112 35.81 -3.04 -30.82
CA ASN A 112 34.56 -3.77 -31.00
C ASN A 112 34.21 -4.65 -29.80
N SER A 113 35.19 -5.33 -29.19
CA SER A 113 35.00 -6.07 -27.93
C SER A 113 34.52 -5.15 -26.81
N LEU A 114 35.20 -4.02 -26.62
CA LEU A 114 34.83 -3.04 -25.60
C LEU A 114 33.43 -2.44 -25.82
N ASN A 115 33.05 -2.18 -27.08
CA ASN A 115 31.69 -1.74 -27.40
C ASN A 115 30.65 -2.78 -26.99
N ASN A 116 30.91 -4.07 -27.24
CA ASN A 116 30.01 -5.15 -26.84
C ASN A 116 29.91 -5.29 -25.31
N GLU A 117 31.04 -5.18 -24.60
CA GLU A 117 31.07 -5.18 -23.13
C GLU A 117 30.28 -3.99 -22.55
N ILE A 118 30.49 -2.77 -23.07
CA ILE A 118 29.73 -1.58 -22.67
C ILE A 118 28.23 -1.76 -22.93
N HIS A 119 27.86 -2.35 -24.07
CA HIS A 119 26.47 -2.65 -24.40
C HIS A 119 25.85 -3.63 -23.40
N HIS A 120 26.55 -4.71 -23.05
CA HIS A 120 26.10 -5.65 -22.03
C HIS A 120 25.91 -4.95 -20.66
N ILE A 121 26.88 -4.12 -20.24
CA ILE A 121 26.76 -3.37 -18.98
C ILE A 121 25.55 -2.44 -19.01
N ASN A 122 25.26 -1.77 -20.13
CA ASN A 122 24.05 -0.93 -20.25
C ASN A 122 22.77 -1.75 -20.05
N GLN A 123 22.70 -2.96 -20.63
CA GLN A 123 21.53 -3.82 -20.46
C GLN A 123 21.33 -4.24 -18.99
N GLU A 124 22.41 -4.54 -18.26
CA GLU A 124 22.32 -4.86 -16.84
C GLU A 124 21.87 -3.66 -15.99
N ILE A 125 22.39 -2.46 -16.28
CA ILE A 125 21.94 -1.21 -15.65
C ILE A 125 20.43 -0.98 -15.90
N ASP A 126 19.96 -1.23 -17.12
CA ASP A 126 18.55 -1.07 -17.48
C ASP A 126 17.65 -2.07 -16.75
N LYS A 127 18.07 -3.33 -16.61
CA LYS A 127 17.36 -4.34 -15.80
C LYS A 127 17.25 -3.90 -14.34
N GLN A 128 18.33 -3.36 -13.77
CA GLN A 128 18.33 -2.85 -12.40
C GLN A 128 17.43 -1.62 -12.23
N ASN A 129 17.43 -0.69 -13.19
CA ASN A 129 16.53 0.46 -13.20
C ASN A 129 15.05 0.01 -13.25
N GLN A 130 14.74 -1.03 -14.05
CA GLN A 130 13.40 -1.62 -14.10
C GLN A 130 13.02 -2.28 -12.76
N ALA A 131 13.93 -3.03 -12.15
CA ALA A 131 13.69 -3.65 -10.84
C ALA A 131 13.39 -2.59 -9.75
N ILE A 132 14.16 -1.50 -9.71
CA ILE A 132 13.91 -0.37 -8.81
C ILE A 132 12.56 0.30 -9.11
N SER A 133 12.22 0.49 -10.38
CA SER A 133 10.94 1.06 -10.80
C SER A 133 9.76 0.20 -10.32
N ASN A 134 9.85 -1.12 -10.47
CA ASN A 134 8.83 -2.06 -10.00
C ASN A 134 8.67 -1.99 -8.47
N LEU A 135 9.78 -1.98 -7.72
CA LEU A 135 9.74 -1.80 -6.26
C LEU A 135 9.09 -0.48 -5.85
N ASN A 136 9.38 0.61 -6.58
CA ASN A 136 8.75 1.91 -6.35
C ASN A 136 7.23 1.87 -6.58
N GLN A 137 6.77 1.20 -7.63
CA GLN A 137 5.35 1.03 -7.92
C GLN A 137 4.64 0.20 -6.84
N GLU A 138 5.26 -0.90 -6.40
CA GLU A 138 4.72 -1.72 -5.32
C GLU A 138 4.61 -0.94 -4.01
N ILE A 139 5.62 -0.14 -3.67
CA ILE A 139 5.59 0.74 -2.49
C ILE A 139 4.49 1.80 -2.61
N ALA A 140 4.30 2.39 -3.79
CA ALA A 140 3.22 3.34 -4.04
C ALA A 140 1.83 2.69 -3.83
N ASN A 141 1.65 1.46 -4.33
CA ASN A 141 0.41 0.71 -4.15
C ASN A 141 0.13 0.40 -2.67
N LEU A 142 1.15 -0.06 -1.93
CA LEU A 142 1.03 -0.31 -0.48
C LEU A 142 0.70 0.98 0.29
N ASN A 143 1.29 2.12 -0.09
CA ASN A 143 0.96 3.42 0.51
C ASN A 143 -0.49 3.83 0.24
N ASN A 144 -1.01 3.59 -0.97
CA ASN A 144 -2.40 3.84 -1.31
C ASN A 144 -3.35 2.97 -0.47
N GLU A 145 -3.02 1.69 -0.28
CA GLU A 145 -3.79 0.77 0.57
C GLU A 145 -3.79 1.21 2.04
N ILE A 146 -2.63 1.63 2.58
CA ILE A 146 -2.53 2.21 3.92
C ILE A 146 -3.44 3.43 4.05
N ASN A 147 -3.47 4.32 3.06
CA ASN A 147 -4.31 5.51 3.08
C ASN A 147 -5.81 5.16 3.05
N ALA A 148 -6.20 4.18 2.24
CA ALA A 148 -7.58 3.68 2.20
C ALA A 148 -7.99 3.09 3.56
N LEU A 149 -7.13 2.30 4.20
CA LEU A 149 -7.39 1.73 5.53
C LEU A 149 -7.47 2.80 6.62
N LYS A 150 -6.60 3.82 6.59
CA LYS A 150 -6.67 4.97 7.52
C LYS A 150 -8.00 5.71 7.41
N ASN A 151 -8.48 5.93 6.19
CA ASN A 151 -9.78 6.55 5.95
C ASN A 151 -10.93 5.67 6.47
N ALA A 152 -10.87 4.36 6.25
CA ALA A 152 -11.87 3.42 6.77
C ALA A 152 -11.87 3.37 8.31
N ILE A 153 -10.70 3.39 8.95
CA ILE A 153 -10.58 3.49 10.41
C ILE A 153 -11.22 4.79 10.92
N LYS A 154 -10.96 5.92 10.25
CA LYS A 154 -11.55 7.22 10.62
C LYS A 154 -13.08 7.17 10.60
N GLN A 155 -13.66 6.60 9.54
CA GLN A 155 -15.12 6.42 9.42
C GLN A 155 -15.69 5.48 10.50
N GLU A 156 -15.00 4.38 10.81
CA GLU A 156 -15.43 3.47 11.88
C GLU A 156 -15.31 4.11 13.27
N GLN A 157 -14.28 4.93 13.49
CA GLN A 157 -14.11 5.67 14.75
C GLN A 157 -15.22 6.72 14.94
N GLU A 158 -15.60 7.43 13.88
CA GLU A 158 -16.72 8.37 13.92
C GLU A 158 -18.05 7.66 14.26
N LYS A 159 -18.31 6.50 13.66
CA LYS A 159 -19.48 5.66 13.97
C LYS A 159 -19.45 5.14 15.41
N LEU A 160 -18.28 4.68 15.88
CA LEU A 160 -18.09 4.20 17.24
C LEU A 160 -18.36 5.32 18.26
N ASN A 161 -17.81 6.51 18.03
CA ASN A 161 -18.03 7.66 18.91
C ASN A 161 -19.52 8.07 18.97
N ALA A 162 -20.21 8.06 17.84
CA ALA A 162 -21.65 8.32 17.79
C ALA A 162 -22.46 7.28 18.57
N LEU A 163 -22.10 6.00 18.43
CA LEU A 163 -22.75 4.89 19.13
C LEU A 163 -22.46 4.91 20.64
N GLU A 164 -21.24 5.25 21.06
CA GLU A 164 -20.88 5.43 22.48
C GLU A 164 -21.65 6.59 23.13
N LEU A 165 -21.87 7.69 22.39
CA LEU A 165 -22.69 8.81 22.86
C LEU A 165 -24.17 8.40 23.03
N GLU A 166 -24.74 7.69 22.07
CA GLU A 166 -26.10 7.16 22.15
C GLU A 166 -26.26 6.18 23.32
N THR A 167 -25.29 5.27 23.48
CA THR A 167 -25.24 4.29 24.58
C THR A 167 -25.20 5.01 25.93
N SER A 168 -24.39 6.07 26.07
CA SER A 168 -24.30 6.87 27.30
C SER A 168 -25.64 7.50 27.67
N ASN A 169 -26.34 8.09 26.70
CA ASN A 169 -27.67 8.66 26.88
C ASN A 169 -28.69 7.58 27.29
N LYS A 170 -28.66 6.41 26.66
CA LYS A 170 -29.54 5.27 27.00
C LYS A 170 -29.27 4.71 28.40
N ASN A 171 -28.01 4.62 28.82
CA ASN A 171 -27.64 4.20 30.18
C ASN A 171 -28.20 5.15 31.25
N GLN A 172 -28.15 6.47 31.02
CA GLN A 172 -28.76 7.45 31.94
C GLN A 172 -30.28 7.27 32.04
N ILE A 173 -30.94 6.95 30.93
CA ILE A 173 -32.37 6.61 30.90
C ILE A 173 -32.62 5.31 31.67
N GLU A 174 -31.81 4.27 31.48
CA GLU A 174 -31.92 2.99 32.19
C GLU A 174 -31.78 3.16 33.71
N GLU A 175 -30.80 3.94 34.18
CA GLU A 175 -30.65 4.24 35.61
C GLU A 175 -31.86 4.99 36.17
N SER A 176 -32.41 5.92 35.39
CA SER A 176 -33.60 6.68 35.77
C SER A 176 -34.84 5.78 35.85
N LEU A 177 -34.99 4.84 34.91
CA LEU A 177 -36.05 3.81 34.93
C LEU A 177 -35.89 2.85 36.13
N LYS A 178 -34.67 2.39 36.43
CA LYS A 178 -34.40 1.56 37.63
C LYS A 178 -34.72 2.30 38.93
N LYS A 179 -34.40 3.59 39.02
CA LYS A 179 -34.80 4.45 40.15
C LYS A 179 -36.32 4.56 40.24
N LEU A 180 -37.00 4.79 39.12
CA LEU A 180 -38.47 4.85 39.07
C LEU A 180 -39.11 3.53 39.54
N GLU A 181 -38.56 2.39 39.13
CA GLU A 181 -39.07 1.07 39.53
C GLU A 181 -38.90 0.81 41.03
N LYS A 182 -37.76 1.20 41.61
CA LYS A 182 -37.56 1.19 43.08
C LYS A 182 -38.55 2.09 43.81
N LEU A 183 -38.80 3.31 43.30
CA LEU A 183 -39.79 4.22 43.88
C LEU A 183 -41.21 3.64 43.82
N LYS A 184 -41.58 2.99 42.71
CA LYS A 184 -42.86 2.27 42.58
C LYS A 184 -42.98 1.12 43.58
N GLU A 185 -41.92 0.34 43.79
CA GLU A 185 -41.89 -0.70 44.82
C GLU A 185 -42.01 -0.13 46.23
N GLU A 186 -41.30 0.97 46.53
CA GLU A 186 -41.37 1.64 47.82
C GLU A 186 -42.79 2.18 48.07
N LEU A 187 -43.43 2.78 47.06
CA LEU A 187 -44.83 3.18 47.11
C LEU A 187 -45.74 1.97 47.38
N LYS A 188 -45.52 0.84 46.70
CA LYS A 188 -46.28 -0.41 46.92
C LYS A 188 -46.11 -0.93 48.35
N ARG A 189 -44.90 -0.89 48.91
CA ARG A 189 -44.59 -1.26 50.30
C ARG A 189 -45.27 -0.31 51.30
N LEU A 190 -45.19 1.01 51.07
CA LEU A 190 -45.82 2.02 51.91
C LEU A 190 -47.35 1.93 51.86
N LYS A 191 -47.94 1.67 50.69
CA LYS A 191 -49.38 1.40 50.55
C LYS A 191 -49.81 0.12 51.27
N LYS A 192 -49.00 -0.96 51.21
CA LYS A 192 -49.27 -2.19 51.98
C LYS A 192 -49.18 -1.98 53.49
N LYS A 193 -48.26 -1.13 53.97
CA LYS A 193 -48.17 -0.72 55.39
C LYS A 193 -49.31 0.22 55.79
N SER A 194 -49.76 1.07 54.87
CA SER A 194 -50.86 2.02 55.03
C SER A 194 -52.19 1.41 54.57
N LYS A 195 -52.72 0.41 55.29
CA LYS A 195 -54.06 -0.16 55.04
C LYS A 195 -55.20 0.80 55.42
N TRP A 196 -55.26 2.02 54.87
CA TRP A 196 -56.26 3.04 55.27
C TRP A 196 -56.93 3.81 54.12
N LYS A 197 -57.02 3.21 52.94
CA LYS A 197 -58.00 3.64 51.92
C LYS A 197 -58.75 2.43 51.36
N LYS A 198 -59.48 1.72 52.23
CA LYS A 198 -60.79 1.23 51.80
C LYS A 198 -61.71 2.43 51.97
N GLN A 199 -62.11 3.07 50.87
CA GLN A 199 -63.33 3.86 50.91
C GLN A 199 -64.41 2.90 51.36
N PHE A 200 -64.85 3.04 52.61
CA PHE A 200 -66.10 2.45 53.03
C PHE A 200 -67.15 3.31 52.34
N ASN A 201 -67.58 2.90 51.14
CA ASN A 201 -68.88 3.32 50.67
C ASN A 201 -69.82 2.81 51.76
N PHE A 202 -70.29 3.73 52.60
CA PHE A 202 -71.46 3.43 53.40
C PHE A 202 -72.48 2.89 52.41
N LEU A 203 -73.04 1.71 52.68
CA LEU A 203 -74.35 1.35 52.14
C LEU A 203 -75.36 2.33 52.76
N THR A 204 -75.29 3.58 52.32
CA THR A 204 -76.46 4.44 52.21
C THR A 204 -76.94 4.18 50.80
N ASP A 205 -78.08 3.52 50.66
CA ASP A 205 -78.91 3.75 49.47
C ASP A 205 -79.18 5.25 49.44
N ASN A 206 -78.44 5.98 48.63
CA ASN A 206 -78.73 7.35 48.24
C ASN A 206 -77.97 7.65 46.95
N SER A 207 -78.58 7.24 45.85
CA SER A 207 -78.57 8.07 44.66
C SER A 207 -79.16 9.44 45.03
N SER A 208 -78.40 10.48 44.71
CA SER A 208 -78.70 11.91 44.75
C SER A 208 -80.19 12.30 44.69
N ASN A 209 -80.77 12.84 45.78
CA ASN A 209 -81.62 14.06 45.78
C ASN A 209 -82.19 14.37 47.20
N LYS A 210 -81.55 15.18 48.06
CA LYS A 210 -82.18 15.63 49.34
C LYS A 210 -81.66 16.98 49.90
N GLU A 211 -81.65 18.06 49.13
CA GLU A 211 -81.78 19.41 49.73
C GLU A 211 -83.25 19.73 50.07
N ALA A 212 -84.21 19.05 49.44
CA ALA A 212 -85.65 19.23 49.70
C ALA A 212 -86.26 18.38 50.85
N LYS A 213 -85.47 17.53 51.53
CA LYS A 213 -85.93 16.69 52.66
C LYS A 213 -85.31 17.04 54.02
N GLN A 214 -84.28 17.88 54.07
CA GLN A 214 -83.71 18.37 55.32
C GLN A 214 -84.59 19.45 55.98
N GLN A 215 -85.32 20.26 55.20
CA GLN A 215 -86.27 21.24 55.74
C GLN A 215 -87.55 20.63 56.34
N ARG A 216 -87.95 19.41 55.94
CA ARG A 216 -89.13 18.72 56.52
C ARG A 216 -88.84 17.90 57.79
N ALA A 217 -87.58 17.54 58.05
CA ALA A 217 -87.20 16.80 59.26
C ALA A 217 -86.94 17.70 60.47
N LEU A 218 -86.71 19.01 60.26
CA LEU A 218 -86.52 19.98 61.34
C LEU A 218 -87.85 20.53 61.90
N GLN A 219 -88.94 20.50 61.13
CA GLN A 219 -90.28 20.86 61.59
C GLN A 219 -91.03 19.69 62.26
N ALA A 220 -90.68 18.44 61.95
CA ALA A 220 -91.26 17.25 62.60
C ALA A 220 -90.67 16.94 64.00
N SER A 221 -89.53 17.54 64.37
CA SER A 221 -88.94 17.34 65.71
C SER A 221 -89.52 18.27 66.79
N GLN A 222 -90.43 19.18 66.43
CA GLN A 222 -91.16 20.02 67.40
C GLN A 222 -92.46 19.34 67.89
N GLU A 223 -92.96 18.31 67.19
CA GLU A 223 -94.16 17.56 67.58
C GLU A 223 -93.88 16.33 68.47
N HIS A 224 -92.62 16.03 68.79
CA HIS A 224 -92.22 14.89 69.65
C HIS A 224 -91.74 15.28 71.05
N ALA A 225 -91.95 16.54 71.46
CA ALA A 225 -91.85 16.96 72.86
C ALA A 225 -93.04 16.48 73.72
N ALA A 226 -94.15 16.05 73.10
CA ALA A 226 -95.34 15.55 73.81
C ALA A 226 -95.20 14.11 74.35
N PHE A 227 -94.35 13.27 73.75
CA PHE A 227 -94.13 11.89 74.21
C PHE A 227 -93.16 11.78 75.39
N LEU A 228 -92.28 12.77 75.59
CA LEU A 228 -91.33 12.80 76.72
C LEU A 228 -92.00 13.17 78.06
N ASN A 229 -93.14 13.86 78.04
CA ASN A 229 -93.92 14.15 79.25
C ASN A 229 -94.80 12.98 79.73
N PHE A 230 -95.07 11.99 78.87
CA PHE A 230 -95.86 10.80 79.23
C PHE A 230 -95.03 9.76 80.01
N PHE A 231 -93.72 9.68 79.74
CA PHE A 231 -92.81 8.75 80.44
C PHE A 231 -92.39 9.21 81.85
N LEU A 232 -92.54 10.49 82.16
CA LEU A 232 -92.16 11.05 83.47
C LEU A 232 -93.34 11.20 84.44
N THR A 233 -94.59 11.02 83.98
CA THR A 233 -95.80 11.27 84.79
C THR A 233 -96.57 10.01 85.21
N ASP A 234 -96.41 8.85 84.54
CA ASP A 234 -97.03 7.59 84.98
C ASP A 234 -96.20 6.34 84.60
N PRO A 235 -95.20 5.95 85.41
CA PRO A 235 -94.26 4.90 85.07
C PRO A 235 -94.83 3.46 85.12
N TYR A 236 -96.10 3.27 85.47
CA TYR A 236 -96.69 1.93 85.71
C TYR A 236 -97.73 1.47 84.66
N ALA A 237 -98.00 2.27 83.61
CA ALA A 237 -98.94 1.92 82.55
C ALA A 237 -98.49 0.76 81.62
N ILE A 238 -97.30 0.19 81.83
CA ILE A 238 -96.68 -0.83 80.96
C ILE A 238 -96.77 -2.25 81.55
N LEU A 239 -97.34 -2.45 82.75
CA LEU A 239 -97.48 -3.78 83.36
C LEU A 239 -98.93 -4.32 83.26
N PRO A 240 -99.12 -5.59 82.86
CA PRO A 240 -100.45 -6.22 82.83
C PRO A 240 -101.04 -6.36 84.24
N LYS A 241 -102.32 -5.97 84.38
CA LYS A 241 -103.07 -5.86 85.65
C LYS A 241 -103.08 -7.19 86.43
N GLY A 242 -102.54 -7.19 87.64
CA GLY A 242 -102.48 -8.35 88.54
C GLY A 242 -103.57 -8.35 89.63
N PHE A 243 -103.98 -9.55 90.05
CA PHE A 243 -105.11 -9.95 90.91
C PHE A 243 -105.46 -9.03 92.11
N ILE A 244 -104.48 -8.37 92.75
CA ILE A 244 -104.72 -7.46 93.90
C ILE A 244 -105.49 -6.20 93.47
N TYR A 245 -105.27 -5.72 92.24
CA TYR A 245 -105.97 -4.56 91.66
C TYR A 245 -107.43 -4.90 91.29
N GLU A 246 -107.69 -6.16 90.95
CA GLU A 246 -109.02 -6.68 90.61
C GLU A 246 -109.85 -6.99 91.88
N TYR A 247 -109.20 -7.39 92.96
CA TYR A 247 -109.84 -7.67 94.25
C TYR A 247 -110.30 -6.40 95.00
N HIS A 248 -109.53 -5.30 94.94
CA HIS A 248 -109.85 -4.08 95.69
C HIS A 248 -110.52 -2.96 94.86
N ASN A 249 -110.52 -3.07 93.53
CA ASN A 249 -111.26 -2.23 92.56
C ASN A 249 -111.49 -0.75 92.99
N PRO A 250 -110.42 0.03 93.24
CA PRO A 250 -110.50 1.37 93.79
C PRO A 250 -111.13 2.36 92.78
N GLY A 251 -112.19 3.08 93.19
CA GLY A 251 -112.87 4.10 92.34
C GLY A 251 -114.40 4.10 92.30
N LYS A 252 -115.11 3.29 93.11
CA LYS A 252 -116.58 3.37 93.27
C LYS A 252 -116.99 4.19 94.50
N GLU A 253 -118.18 4.79 94.48
CA GLU A 253 -118.71 5.62 95.59
C GLU A 253 -118.89 4.87 96.93
N THR A 254 -118.94 3.54 96.92
CA THR A 254 -118.93 2.70 98.15
C THR A 254 -117.53 2.34 98.65
N TYR A 255 -116.48 2.98 98.10
CA TYR A 255 -115.08 2.77 98.48
C TYR A 255 -114.77 3.48 99.80
N ASN A 256 -114.60 2.69 100.85
CA ASN A 256 -114.26 3.20 102.17
C ASN A 256 -112.77 3.57 102.24
N ALA A 257 -112.44 4.83 101.99
CA ALA A 257 -111.07 5.36 102.01
C ALA A 257 -110.37 5.26 103.39
N LEU A 258 -111.12 5.01 104.47
CA LEU A 258 -110.56 4.77 105.81
C LEU A 258 -110.10 3.31 106.02
N ASN A 259 -110.50 2.39 105.13
CA ASN A 259 -110.06 0.98 105.09
C ASN A 259 -109.46 0.65 103.71
N ALA A 260 -108.73 1.58 103.09
CA ALA A 260 -107.91 1.31 101.91
C ALA A 260 -106.80 0.29 102.25
N PRO A 261 -106.38 -0.59 101.31
CA PRO A 261 -105.36 -1.60 101.59
C PRO A 261 -104.08 -0.93 102.12
N ASN A 262 -103.71 -1.29 103.34
CA ASN A 262 -102.51 -0.80 103.98
C ASN A 262 -101.33 -1.63 103.45
N ASN A 263 -100.36 -0.97 102.83
CA ASN A 263 -99.13 -1.61 102.31
C ASN A 263 -98.32 -2.33 103.41
N MET A 264 -98.73 -2.17 104.68
CA MET A 264 -98.18 -2.80 105.88
C MET A 264 -98.85 -4.14 106.27
N ASP A 265 -99.92 -4.59 105.60
CA ASP A 265 -100.56 -5.89 105.90
C ASP A 265 -99.68 -7.11 105.52
N GLY A 266 -98.65 -6.89 104.70
CA GLY A 266 -97.59 -7.88 104.44
C GLY A 266 -96.51 -7.98 105.54
N ILE A 267 -96.50 -7.09 106.54
CA ILE A 267 -95.49 -7.01 107.61
C ILE A 267 -96.03 -7.52 108.96
N ASN A 268 -97.35 -7.60 109.15
CA ASN A 268 -97.99 -8.09 110.39
C ASN A 268 -98.29 -9.60 110.44
N ASN A 269 -97.53 -10.42 109.69
CA ASN A 269 -97.49 -11.88 109.87
C ASN A 269 -98.85 -12.63 109.77
N GLN A 270 -99.82 -12.07 109.03
CA GLN A 270 -101.11 -12.72 108.73
C GLN A 270 -101.22 -13.32 107.32
N PHE A 271 -100.15 -13.21 106.51
CA PHE A 271 -99.97 -14.01 105.30
C PHE A 271 -98.69 -14.85 105.45
N LYS A 272 -98.89 -16.12 105.79
CA LYS A 272 -97.85 -17.15 105.66
C LYS A 272 -97.45 -17.18 104.17
N VAL A 273 -96.22 -16.80 103.87
CA VAL A 273 -95.57 -16.69 102.54
C VAL A 273 -95.73 -15.32 101.84
N ASN A 274 -94.71 -14.46 101.96
CA ASN A 274 -94.55 -13.23 101.17
C ASN A 274 -93.30 -13.35 100.26
N ALA A 275 -93.50 -13.07 98.97
CA ALA A 275 -92.55 -13.27 97.87
C ALA A 275 -91.23 -12.46 97.98
N LEU A 276 -91.17 -11.41 98.81
CA LEU A 276 -89.91 -10.69 99.05
C LEU A 276 -88.93 -11.47 99.93
N ASN A 277 -89.43 -12.34 100.83
CA ASN A 277 -88.58 -13.17 101.71
C ASN A 277 -88.08 -14.47 101.03
N GLN A 278 -88.52 -14.79 99.82
CA GLN A 278 -88.00 -15.93 99.05
C GLN A 278 -86.85 -15.57 98.10
N VAL A 279 -86.53 -14.27 97.95
CA VAL A 279 -85.46 -13.82 97.04
C VAL A 279 -84.21 -13.33 97.79
N LEU A 280 -84.32 -13.03 99.09
CA LEU A 280 -83.22 -12.42 99.87
C LEU A 280 -82.48 -13.39 100.82
N ASP A 281 -82.94 -14.63 101.01
CA ASP A 281 -82.31 -15.63 101.88
C ASP A 281 -81.99 -16.95 101.15
N ASN A 282 -80.99 -16.94 100.25
CA ASN A 282 -80.07 -18.08 100.19
C ASN A 282 -78.71 -17.73 99.57
N SER A 283 -77.74 -17.87 100.45
CA SER A 283 -76.31 -17.74 100.32
C SER A 283 -75.67 -18.63 99.25
N TYR A 284 -74.53 -18.11 98.76
CA TYR A 284 -73.33 -18.78 98.30
C TYR A 284 -73.23 -20.31 98.50
N GLN A 285 -72.73 -20.94 97.44
CA GLN A 285 -72.13 -22.28 97.39
C GLN A 285 -73.11 -23.46 97.51
N LYS A 286 -73.60 -23.95 96.36
CA LYS A 286 -73.70 -25.40 96.14
C LYS A 286 -73.96 -25.79 94.67
N PHE A 287 -73.08 -26.67 94.19
CA PHE A 287 -73.20 -27.58 93.03
C PHE A 287 -72.90 -26.99 91.64
N LEU A 288 -71.69 -27.17 91.08
CA LEU A 288 -71.12 -28.42 90.54
C LEU A 288 -72.13 -29.20 89.68
N PRO A 289 -71.80 -29.48 88.41
CA PRO A 289 -72.73 -30.03 87.43
C PRO A 289 -73.02 -31.51 87.71
N GLY A 290 -74.30 -31.87 87.72
CA GLY A 290 -74.73 -33.27 87.69
C GLY A 290 -75.91 -33.58 88.61
N ASN A 291 -77.11 -33.09 88.27
CA ASN A 291 -78.37 -33.77 88.56
C ASN A 291 -79.51 -33.12 87.74
N ASP A 292 -80.04 -33.85 86.76
CA ASP A 292 -81.05 -33.40 85.78
C ASP A 292 -82.46 -33.20 86.34
N SER A 293 -82.65 -33.32 87.66
CA SER A 293 -83.99 -33.38 88.26
C SER A 293 -84.57 -32.04 88.74
N TYR A 294 -83.85 -30.91 88.61
CA TYR A 294 -84.29 -29.59 89.09
C TYR A 294 -83.96 -28.41 88.13
N ASN A 295 -84.11 -28.63 86.82
CA ASN A 295 -83.94 -27.56 85.83
C ASN A 295 -85.23 -26.74 85.66
N ALA A 296 -85.43 -25.72 86.51
CA ALA A 296 -86.56 -24.79 86.42
C ALA A 296 -86.49 -23.84 85.20
N LEU A 297 -85.48 -23.98 84.33
CA LEU A 297 -85.29 -23.23 83.08
C LEU A 297 -85.10 -24.15 81.87
N GLY A 298 -85.62 -25.38 81.92
CA GLY A 298 -85.56 -26.36 80.83
C GLY A 298 -86.25 -25.94 79.52
N SER A 299 -86.92 -24.79 79.48
CA SER A 299 -87.64 -24.27 78.31
C SER A 299 -87.19 -22.87 77.83
N ILE A 300 -86.06 -22.33 78.31
CA ILE A 300 -85.47 -21.11 77.73
C ILE A 300 -84.24 -21.48 76.89
N GLU A 301 -84.33 -21.31 75.57
CA GLU A 301 -83.17 -21.36 74.67
C GLU A 301 -82.12 -20.35 75.15
N GLN A 302 -80.98 -20.86 75.60
CA GLN A 302 -79.81 -20.04 75.86
C GLN A 302 -79.38 -19.36 74.56
N VAL A 303 -79.57 -18.04 74.48
CA VAL A 303 -79.10 -17.23 73.36
C VAL A 303 -77.58 -17.39 73.26
N LYS A 304 -77.11 -18.00 72.18
CA LYS A 304 -75.70 -18.09 71.78
C LYS A 304 -75.00 -16.74 71.97
N ALA A 305 -73.78 -16.77 72.52
CA ALA A 305 -72.89 -15.61 72.62
C ALA A 305 -72.88 -14.80 71.31
N LEU A 306 -73.25 -13.51 71.40
CA LEU A 306 -73.32 -12.58 70.27
C LEU A 306 -71.97 -12.54 69.53
N LYS A 307 -71.97 -12.68 68.19
CA LYS A 307 -70.74 -12.61 67.38
C LYS A 307 -70.31 -11.15 67.18
N PHE A 308 -69.01 -10.87 67.37
CA PHE A 308 -68.43 -9.54 67.14
C PHE A 308 -68.16 -9.29 65.65
N TYR A 309 -68.44 -8.08 65.18
CA TYR A 309 -67.94 -7.57 63.89
C TYR A 309 -67.08 -6.33 64.12
N ASP A 310 -65.95 -6.26 63.41
CA ASP A 310 -65.05 -5.11 63.43
C ASP A 310 -65.58 -4.02 62.49
N LEU A 311 -66.07 -2.92 63.07
CA LEU A 311 -66.39 -1.70 62.33
C LEU A 311 -65.30 -0.66 62.61
N VAL A 312 -64.50 -0.38 61.59
CA VAL A 312 -63.44 0.63 61.67
C VAL A 312 -63.98 1.97 61.16
N LEU A 313 -64.14 2.93 62.07
CA LEU A 313 -64.57 4.29 61.74
C LEU A 313 -63.39 5.24 61.93
N ASN A 314 -62.99 5.91 60.85
CA ASN A 314 -62.05 7.02 60.92
C ASN A 314 -62.87 8.32 61.05
N TYR A 315 -62.84 8.98 62.21
CA TYR A 315 -63.57 10.23 62.41
C TYR A 315 -62.74 11.25 63.18
N HIS A 316 -63.05 12.53 62.95
CA HIS A 316 -62.41 13.66 63.65
C HIS A 316 -63.07 13.87 65.02
N PRO A 317 -62.31 14.14 66.11
CA PRO A 317 -62.79 13.92 67.48
C PRO A 317 -63.82 14.94 68.01
N GLU A 318 -64.21 15.96 67.23
CA GLU A 318 -64.75 17.22 67.81
C GLU A 318 -66.27 17.42 67.66
N SER A 319 -67.07 16.39 67.37
CA SER A 319 -68.53 16.54 67.24
C SER A 319 -69.30 15.75 68.32
N GLU A 320 -70.03 16.46 69.19
CA GLU A 320 -70.93 15.88 70.22
C GLU A 320 -72.00 14.95 69.60
N ASN A 321 -72.40 15.21 68.35
CA ASN A 321 -73.38 14.39 67.62
C ASN A 321 -72.88 12.98 67.25
N THR A 322 -71.58 12.72 67.40
CA THR A 322 -70.93 11.47 66.98
C THR A 322 -71.13 10.34 68.00
N GLN A 323 -71.18 10.66 69.30
CA GLN A 323 -71.46 9.67 70.34
C GLN A 323 -72.91 9.16 70.23
N SER A 324 -73.85 10.07 69.99
CA SER A 324 -75.26 9.77 69.75
C SER A 324 -75.44 8.86 68.53
N ALA A 325 -74.77 9.17 67.41
CA ALA A 325 -74.83 8.34 66.20
C ALA A 325 -74.23 6.93 66.41
N LEU A 326 -73.13 6.82 67.17
CA LEU A 326 -72.52 5.53 67.53
C LEU A 326 -73.43 4.70 68.45
N PHE A 327 -74.09 5.36 69.42
CA PHE A 327 -75.06 4.74 70.31
C PHE A 327 -76.27 4.19 69.57
N PHE A 328 -76.91 4.98 68.71
CA PHE A 328 -78.05 4.51 67.90
C PHE A 328 -77.65 3.40 66.92
N LYS A 329 -76.45 3.45 66.37
CA LYS A 329 -75.95 2.39 65.48
C LYS A 329 -75.67 1.10 66.25
N GLN A 330 -75.13 1.17 67.47
CA GLN A 330 -74.98 0.03 68.36
C GLN A 330 -76.34 -0.58 68.73
N ILE A 331 -77.36 0.24 69.03
CA ILE A 331 -78.73 -0.23 69.30
C ILE A 331 -79.34 -0.91 68.07
N SER A 332 -79.15 -0.37 66.86
CA SER A 332 -79.66 -0.98 65.63
C SER A 332 -79.07 -2.36 65.32
N GLN A 333 -77.88 -2.66 65.83
CA GLN A 333 -77.20 -3.94 65.64
C GLN A 333 -77.51 -4.93 66.77
N TYR A 334 -77.83 -4.44 67.98
CA TYR A 334 -78.30 -5.29 69.07
C TYR A 334 -79.60 -6.03 68.72
N ALA A 335 -80.54 -5.36 68.04
CA ALA A 335 -81.75 -5.99 67.53
C ALA A 335 -81.48 -7.15 66.53
N LYS A 336 -80.26 -7.23 65.98
CA LYS A 336 -79.81 -8.27 65.05
C LYS A 336 -78.88 -9.30 65.69
N GLY A 337 -78.70 -9.26 67.01
CA GLY A 337 -77.83 -10.19 67.74
C GLY A 337 -76.32 -9.93 67.56
N LEU A 338 -75.90 -8.69 67.29
CA LEU A 338 -74.49 -8.32 67.03
C LEU A 338 -73.99 -7.19 67.95
N ARG A 339 -72.70 -7.21 68.34
CA ARG A 339 -72.03 -6.15 69.11
C ARG A 339 -70.88 -5.53 68.30
N LEU A 340 -70.81 -4.21 68.20
CA LEU A 340 -69.75 -3.51 67.46
C LEU A 340 -68.50 -3.32 68.32
N LYS A 341 -67.32 -3.58 67.75
CA LYS A 341 -66.02 -3.21 68.31
C LYS A 341 -65.48 -2.00 67.54
N ILE A 342 -65.35 -0.85 68.21
CA ILE A 342 -64.84 0.39 67.61
C ILE A 342 -63.32 0.43 67.76
N LEU A 343 -62.59 0.47 66.65
CA LEU A 343 -61.13 0.63 66.62
C LEU A 343 -60.80 2.07 66.17
N THR A 344 -60.27 2.89 67.08
CA THR A 344 -59.77 4.23 66.78
C THR A 344 -58.29 4.16 66.40
N ALA A 345 -57.93 4.61 65.19
CA ALA A 345 -56.54 4.70 64.76
C ALA A 345 -56.10 6.16 64.64
N LYS A 346 -55.00 6.54 65.33
CA LYS A 346 -54.33 7.82 65.13
C LYS A 346 -53.54 7.81 63.81
N THR A 347 -54.06 8.42 62.76
CA THR A 347 -53.28 8.66 61.52
C THR A 347 -52.42 9.91 61.67
N SER A 348 -51.09 9.81 61.52
CA SER A 348 -50.22 10.99 61.47
C SER A 348 -50.26 11.64 60.07
N LYS A 349 -50.66 12.91 59.98
CA LYS A 349 -50.67 13.72 58.74
C LYS A 349 -49.35 13.66 57.95
N LYS A 350 -48.23 13.40 58.63
CA LYS A 350 -46.87 13.31 58.05
C LYS A 350 -46.69 12.14 57.08
N ASN A 351 -47.32 10.98 57.34
CA ASN A 351 -47.18 9.80 56.50
C ASN A 351 -48.02 9.89 55.21
N LEU A 352 -49.15 10.60 55.25
CA LEU A 352 -49.99 10.86 54.08
C LEU A 352 -49.33 11.85 53.10
N LYS A 353 -48.77 12.96 53.62
CA LYS A 353 -48.01 13.92 52.81
C LYS A 353 -46.84 13.26 52.07
N ARG A 354 -46.10 12.39 52.74
CA ARG A 354 -44.98 11.64 52.14
C ARG A 354 -45.42 10.71 51.00
N ILE A 355 -46.60 10.09 51.10
CA ILE A 355 -47.17 9.24 50.03
C ILE A 355 -47.63 10.10 48.84
N GLU A 356 -48.29 11.24 49.08
CA GLU A 356 -48.72 12.16 48.02
C GLU A 356 -47.54 12.81 47.29
N GLU A 357 -46.48 13.19 48.02
CA GLU A 357 -45.22 13.68 47.44
C GLU A 357 -44.55 12.61 46.58
N LEU A 358 -44.44 11.38 47.06
CA LEU A 358 -43.91 10.24 46.29
C LEU A 358 -44.74 9.95 45.03
N GLU A 359 -46.08 10.02 45.11
CA GLU A 359 -46.96 9.83 43.95
C GLU A 359 -46.79 10.93 42.90
N LYS A 360 -46.63 12.19 43.32
CA LYS A 360 -46.34 13.30 42.41
C LYS A 360 -44.97 13.14 41.74
N THR A 361 -43.94 12.79 42.50
CA THR A 361 -42.59 12.56 41.96
C THR A 361 -42.56 11.39 40.97
N ILE A 362 -43.25 10.28 41.28
CA ILE A 362 -43.37 9.14 40.36
C ILE A 362 -44.10 9.55 39.07
N LYS A 363 -45.19 10.33 39.17
CA LYS A 363 -45.95 10.79 38.00
C LYS A 363 -45.11 11.70 37.09
N GLN A 364 -44.38 12.65 37.68
CA GLN A 364 -43.48 13.54 36.93
C GLN A 364 -42.35 12.78 36.24
N GLU A 365 -41.71 11.84 36.95
CA GLU A 365 -40.64 11.00 36.36
C GLU A 365 -41.15 10.07 35.26
N GLN A 366 -42.40 9.59 35.39
CA GLN A 366 -42.98 8.69 34.40
C GLN A 366 -43.44 9.43 33.13
N GLU A 367 -43.98 10.66 33.27
CA GLU A 367 -44.22 11.57 32.15
C GLU A 367 -42.90 11.97 31.46
N ARG A 368 -41.81 12.15 32.22
CA ARG A 368 -40.49 12.43 31.64
C ARG A 368 -39.90 11.26 30.84
N LEU A 369 -40.19 10.02 31.24
CA LEU A 369 -39.60 8.80 30.66
C LEU A 369 -40.50 8.11 29.61
N ASN A 370 -41.71 8.62 29.34
CA ASN A 370 -42.63 8.19 28.26
C ASN A 370 -42.85 6.66 28.17
N ASP A 371 -43.09 5.98 29.29
CA ASP A 371 -43.43 4.54 29.36
C ASP A 371 -42.51 3.60 28.54
N LYS A 372 -41.22 3.92 28.42
CA LYS A 372 -40.24 3.01 27.82
C LYS A 372 -40.10 1.72 28.64
N ASP A 373 -40.20 0.56 27.99
CA ASP A 373 -39.99 -0.74 28.62
C ASP A 373 -38.50 -0.93 28.97
N LEU A 374 -38.24 -1.15 30.25
CA LEU A 374 -36.88 -1.35 30.79
C LEU A 374 -36.22 -2.57 30.14
N ASN A 375 -36.95 -3.66 29.91
CA ASN A 375 -36.37 -4.88 29.35
C ASN A 375 -35.96 -4.71 27.88
N ALA A 376 -36.78 -4.01 27.09
CA ALA A 376 -36.45 -3.69 25.71
C ALA A 376 -35.23 -2.77 25.63
N LEU A 377 -35.15 -1.75 26.49
CA LEU A 377 -34.00 -0.84 26.56
C LEU A 377 -32.71 -1.57 26.97
N THR A 378 -32.77 -2.49 27.94
CA THR A 378 -31.61 -3.29 28.37
C THR A 378 -31.12 -4.22 27.24
N GLN A 379 -32.04 -4.83 26.47
CA GLN A 379 -31.66 -5.64 25.31
C GLN A 379 -31.02 -4.82 24.19
N ASP A 380 -31.54 -3.63 23.90
CA ASP A 380 -30.96 -2.74 22.89
C ASP A 380 -29.56 -2.23 23.31
N LEU A 381 -29.39 -1.90 24.59
CA LEU A 381 -28.08 -1.55 25.17
C LEU A 381 -27.05 -2.68 25.03
N GLN A 382 -27.46 -3.94 25.24
CA GLN A 382 -26.58 -5.11 25.04
C GLN A 382 -26.13 -5.23 23.57
N LYS A 383 -27.06 -5.09 22.63
CA LYS A 383 -26.75 -5.13 21.18
C LYS A 383 -25.81 -3.99 20.77
N GLU A 384 -26.02 -2.79 21.30
CA GLU A 384 -25.13 -1.65 21.03
C GLU A 384 -23.74 -1.87 21.61
N GLN A 385 -23.61 -2.40 22.82
CA GLN A 385 -22.32 -2.77 23.40
C GLN A 385 -21.58 -3.82 22.57
N GLU A 386 -22.28 -4.85 22.08
CA GLU A 386 -21.70 -5.84 21.15
C GLU A 386 -21.25 -5.20 19.84
N ASN A 387 -22.05 -4.30 19.27
CA ASN A 387 -21.69 -3.57 18.04
C ASN A 387 -20.46 -2.66 18.26
N ALA A 388 -20.39 -1.97 19.40
CA ALA A 388 -19.21 -1.18 19.80
C ALA A 388 -17.95 -2.05 19.90
N LEU A 389 -18.07 -3.25 20.48
CA LEU A 389 -16.97 -4.21 20.58
C LEU A 389 -16.49 -4.64 19.19
N LYS A 390 -17.42 -4.99 18.29
CA LYS A 390 -17.10 -5.35 16.89
C LYS A 390 -16.38 -4.22 16.15
N PHE A 391 -16.80 -2.96 16.35
CA PHE A 391 -16.09 -1.81 15.76
C PHE A 391 -14.68 -1.66 16.33
N LYS A 392 -14.49 -1.79 17.66
CA LYS A 392 -13.17 -1.73 18.30
C LYS A 392 -12.23 -2.83 17.79
N GLU A 393 -12.74 -4.05 17.63
CA GLU A 393 -12.00 -5.18 17.06
C GLU A 393 -11.65 -4.96 15.58
N SER A 394 -12.59 -4.47 14.77
CA SER A 394 -12.36 -4.10 13.36
C SER A 394 -11.26 -3.05 13.21
N ILE A 395 -11.35 -1.96 13.99
CA ILE A 395 -10.34 -0.89 13.99
C ILE A 395 -8.96 -1.45 14.36
N LYS A 396 -8.88 -2.26 15.41
CA LYS A 396 -7.62 -2.90 15.85
C LYS A 396 -7.05 -3.82 14.77
N ALA A 397 -7.88 -4.61 14.09
CA ALA A 397 -7.46 -5.48 12.99
C ALA A 397 -6.89 -4.65 11.82
N LYS A 398 -7.55 -3.57 11.42
CA LYS A 398 -7.07 -2.66 10.37
C LYS A 398 -5.77 -1.96 10.76
N GLN A 399 -5.62 -1.55 12.02
CA GLN A 399 -4.37 -0.96 12.53
C GLN A 399 -3.21 -1.96 12.50
N ASN A 400 -3.44 -3.20 12.90
CA ASN A 400 -2.45 -4.27 12.82
C ASN A 400 -2.05 -4.54 11.36
N TYR A 401 -3.02 -4.57 10.45
CA TYR A 401 -2.76 -4.74 9.03
C TYR A 401 -1.95 -3.57 8.44
N ILE A 402 -2.25 -2.31 8.81
CA ILE A 402 -1.42 -1.15 8.44
C ILE A 402 0.04 -1.32 8.91
N ASN A 403 0.27 -1.84 10.12
CA ASN A 403 1.63 -2.07 10.62
C ASN A 403 2.35 -3.17 9.81
N ALA A 404 1.64 -4.22 9.39
CA ALA A 404 2.18 -5.24 8.50
C ALA A 404 2.57 -4.65 7.13
N LEU A 405 1.72 -3.80 6.55
CA LEU A 405 2.01 -3.11 5.28
C LEU A 405 3.22 -2.17 5.41
N LYS A 406 3.35 -1.43 6.52
CA LYS A 406 4.54 -0.60 6.79
C LYS A 406 5.82 -1.42 6.87
N ASN A 407 5.78 -2.58 7.52
CA ASN A 407 6.92 -3.49 7.56
C ASN A 407 7.27 -4.01 6.16
N ALA A 408 6.27 -4.33 5.34
CA ALA A 408 6.49 -4.74 3.95
C ALA A 408 7.12 -3.61 3.11
N ILE A 409 6.69 -2.36 3.30
CA ILE A 409 7.33 -1.19 2.66
C ILE A 409 8.80 -1.08 3.08
N ASN A 410 9.10 -1.17 4.38
CA ASN A 410 10.49 -1.10 4.86
C ASN A 410 11.35 -2.22 4.26
N GLN A 411 10.84 -3.44 4.16
CA GLN A 411 11.54 -4.55 3.51
C GLN A 411 11.83 -4.26 2.03
N LYS A 412 10.86 -3.72 1.29
CA LYS A 412 11.03 -3.35 -0.13
C LYS A 412 11.99 -2.19 -0.32
N GLU A 413 11.98 -1.19 0.57
CA GLU A 413 12.99 -0.12 0.56
C GLU A 413 14.39 -0.68 0.82
N HIS A 414 14.56 -1.55 1.81
CA HIS A 414 15.84 -2.22 2.05
C HIS A 414 16.31 -3.08 0.87
N ALA A 415 15.38 -3.70 0.13
CA ALA A 415 15.71 -4.48 -1.06
C ALA A 415 16.23 -3.63 -2.23
N LYS A 416 15.98 -2.31 -2.26
CA LYS A 416 16.55 -1.42 -3.28
C LYS A 416 18.04 -1.18 -3.08
N ASN A 417 18.50 -1.08 -1.82
CA ASN A 417 19.89 -0.77 -1.49
C ASN A 417 20.93 -1.64 -2.23
N PRO A 418 20.84 -2.99 -2.22
CA PRO A 418 21.80 -3.82 -2.95
C PRO A 418 21.71 -3.61 -4.46
N ILE A 419 20.51 -3.39 -5.02
CA ILE A 419 20.31 -3.15 -6.45
C ILE A 419 20.95 -1.82 -6.86
N GLU A 420 20.78 -0.78 -6.05
CA GLU A 420 21.39 0.54 -6.29
C GLU A 420 22.91 0.50 -6.18
N GLN A 421 23.46 -0.23 -5.21
CA GLN A 421 24.90 -0.45 -5.09
C GLN A 421 25.46 -1.19 -6.30
N GLU A 422 24.82 -2.28 -6.71
CA GLU A 422 25.25 -3.04 -7.88
C GLU A 422 25.19 -2.19 -9.16
N ARG A 423 24.14 -1.37 -9.31
CA ARG A 423 24.03 -0.41 -10.42
C ARG A 423 25.14 0.62 -10.42
N GLN A 424 25.52 1.14 -9.24
CA GLN A 424 26.63 2.07 -9.14
C GLN A 424 27.96 1.40 -9.51
N ASN A 425 28.17 0.16 -9.09
CA ASN A 425 29.35 -0.63 -9.47
C ASN A 425 29.41 -0.84 -10.99
N GLN A 426 28.29 -1.19 -11.61
CA GLN A 426 28.20 -1.32 -13.07
C GLN A 426 28.44 0.00 -13.80
N GLN A 427 27.97 1.13 -13.27
CA GLN A 427 28.28 2.46 -13.84
C GLN A 427 29.77 2.78 -13.77
N ASN A 428 30.45 2.41 -12.68
CA ASN A 428 31.90 2.59 -12.57
C ASN A 428 32.64 1.71 -13.58
N ALA A 429 32.28 0.42 -13.66
CA ALA A 429 32.85 -0.50 -14.65
C ALA A 429 32.64 -0.01 -16.09
N LYS A 430 31.46 0.55 -16.41
CA LYS A 430 31.18 1.18 -17.70
C LYS A 430 32.15 2.32 -17.99
N ARG A 431 32.39 3.21 -17.02
CA ARG A 431 33.30 4.36 -17.19
C ARG A 431 34.72 3.91 -17.46
N GLU A 432 35.21 2.88 -16.75
CA GLU A 432 36.53 2.30 -16.98
C GLU A 432 36.66 1.74 -18.40
N LYS A 433 35.64 0.98 -18.85
CA LYS A 433 35.61 0.43 -20.21
C LYS A 433 35.51 1.50 -21.30
N GLU A 434 34.77 2.59 -21.04
CA GLU A 434 34.68 3.74 -21.93
C GLU A 434 36.04 4.44 -22.08
N GLN A 435 36.78 4.60 -20.97
CA GLN A 435 38.14 5.14 -20.99
C GLN A 435 39.10 4.23 -21.76
N GLU A 436 39.05 2.92 -21.50
CA GLU A 436 39.85 1.93 -22.22
C GLU A 436 39.58 2.01 -23.74
N ARG A 437 38.30 2.11 -24.13
CA ARG A 437 37.89 2.26 -25.52
C ARG A 437 38.46 3.53 -26.17
N GLN A 438 38.42 4.66 -25.46
CA GLN A 438 39.00 5.92 -25.94
C GLN A 438 40.51 5.79 -26.12
N ASN A 439 41.20 5.13 -25.19
CA ASN A 439 42.65 4.88 -25.30
C ASN A 439 42.97 4.02 -26.53
N GLN A 440 42.23 2.95 -26.77
CA GLN A 440 42.42 2.12 -27.98
C GLN A 440 42.13 2.92 -29.26
N GLN A 441 41.13 3.81 -29.25
CA GLN A 441 40.80 4.65 -30.39
C GLN A 441 41.88 5.69 -30.70
N ASN A 442 42.47 6.30 -29.66
CA ASN A 442 43.61 7.21 -29.83
C ASN A 442 44.83 6.47 -30.39
N ALA A 443 45.16 5.31 -29.82
CA ALA A 443 46.24 4.47 -30.34
C ALA A 443 46.00 4.05 -31.80
N LYS A 444 44.77 3.70 -32.18
CA LYS A 444 44.41 3.40 -33.58
C LYS A 444 44.71 4.59 -34.50
N ARG A 445 44.32 5.81 -34.10
CA ARG A 445 44.54 7.04 -34.89
C ARG A 445 46.02 7.34 -35.08
N GLU A 446 46.85 7.17 -34.04
CA GLU A 446 48.30 7.35 -34.14
C GLU A 446 48.91 6.42 -35.20
N LYS A 447 48.47 5.15 -35.22
CA LYS A 447 48.92 4.16 -36.21
C LYS A 447 48.43 4.48 -37.62
N GLU A 448 47.20 4.97 -37.76
CA GLU A 448 46.67 5.43 -39.04
C GLU A 448 47.46 6.65 -39.58
N GLN A 449 47.84 7.58 -38.71
CA GLN A 449 48.69 8.71 -39.07
C GLN A 449 50.09 8.25 -39.50
N GLU A 450 50.72 7.34 -38.75
CA GLU A 450 52.01 6.75 -39.15
C GLU A 450 51.92 6.10 -40.54
N ARG A 451 50.85 5.34 -40.79
CA ARG A 451 50.60 4.71 -42.09
C ARG A 451 50.40 5.75 -43.20
N GLN A 452 49.72 6.87 -42.94
CA GLN A 452 49.56 7.95 -43.91
C GLN A 452 50.88 8.65 -44.21
N ASN A 453 51.71 8.91 -43.21
CA ASN A 453 53.04 9.50 -43.38
C ASN A 453 53.93 8.62 -44.27
N LEU A 454 53.95 7.31 -44.01
CA LEU A 454 54.69 6.35 -44.85
C LEU A 454 54.18 6.32 -46.30
N ASN A 455 52.86 6.42 -46.51
CA ASN A 455 52.31 6.52 -47.86
C ASN A 455 52.76 7.81 -48.58
N ASN A 456 52.84 8.92 -47.85
CA ASN A 456 53.34 10.18 -48.40
C ASN A 456 54.83 10.08 -48.77
N GLU A 457 55.64 9.43 -47.93
CA GLU A 457 57.06 9.15 -48.20
C GLU A 457 57.24 8.24 -49.43
N ILE A 458 56.43 7.20 -49.59
CA ILE A 458 56.43 6.34 -50.79
C ILE A 458 56.14 7.15 -52.05
N ASN A 459 55.17 8.06 -51.98
CA ASN A 459 54.86 8.95 -53.11
C ASN A 459 56.01 9.93 -53.40
N ALA A 460 56.64 10.49 -52.36
CA ALA A 460 57.78 11.38 -52.50
C ALA A 460 58.97 10.67 -53.15
N ILE A 461 59.30 9.44 -52.71
CA ILE A 461 60.33 8.60 -53.33
C ILE A 461 59.98 8.32 -54.79
N GLY A 462 58.73 7.98 -55.09
CA GLY A 462 58.30 7.72 -56.47
C GLY A 462 58.43 8.90 -57.42
N ASN A 463 58.21 10.11 -56.91
CA ASN A 463 58.28 11.35 -57.67
C ASN A 463 59.71 11.89 -57.81
N GLU A 464 60.68 11.35 -57.06
CA GLU A 464 62.09 11.68 -57.22
C GLU A 464 62.52 11.39 -58.67
N ARG A 465 63.20 12.35 -59.31
CA ARG A 465 63.65 12.24 -60.70
C ARG A 465 65.13 11.89 -60.78
N LEU A 466 65.45 10.94 -61.66
CA LEU A 466 66.81 10.50 -61.91
C LEU A 466 67.13 10.56 -63.41
N THR A 467 68.34 11.02 -63.71
CA THR A 467 68.89 10.97 -65.06
C THR A 467 69.69 9.69 -65.22
N ILE A 468 69.30 8.83 -66.16
CA ILE A 468 70.01 7.60 -66.53
C ILE A 468 70.35 7.69 -68.00
N LYS A 469 71.61 7.43 -68.33
CA LYS A 469 72.09 7.33 -69.71
C LYS A 469 71.66 5.98 -70.27
N GLU A 470 71.09 5.96 -71.45
CA GLU A 470 70.69 4.74 -72.15
C GLU A 470 71.37 4.68 -73.52
N LEU A 471 71.71 3.48 -73.98
CA LEU A 471 72.20 3.24 -75.34
C LEU A 471 71.02 3.30 -76.31
N GLY A 472 71.19 4.00 -77.42
CA GLY A 472 70.15 4.12 -78.43
C GLY A 472 69.85 5.55 -78.84
N THR A 473 69.26 5.66 -80.02
CA THR A 473 68.59 6.87 -80.53
C THR A 473 67.15 6.52 -80.88
N LYS A 474 66.30 7.52 -81.10
CA LYS A 474 64.89 7.33 -81.46
C LYS A 474 64.66 6.33 -82.61
N ASP A 475 65.63 6.21 -83.53
CA ASP A 475 65.55 5.38 -84.73
C ASP A 475 66.39 4.09 -84.64
N ASN A 476 67.21 3.92 -83.59
CA ASN A 476 68.03 2.72 -83.36
C ASN A 476 68.23 2.47 -81.85
N PHE A 477 67.44 1.56 -81.27
CA PHE A 477 67.50 1.23 -79.84
C PHE A 477 68.78 0.51 -79.41
N LEU A 478 69.50 -0.13 -80.33
CA LEU A 478 70.82 -0.71 -80.04
C LEU A 478 71.92 0.34 -80.07
N GLY A 479 71.64 1.54 -80.60
CA GLY A 479 72.52 2.72 -80.54
C GLY A 479 73.86 2.60 -81.26
N ILE A 480 74.19 1.43 -81.82
CA ILE A 480 75.48 1.14 -82.43
C ILE A 480 75.34 1.14 -83.95
N GLN A 481 76.25 1.84 -84.62
CA GLN A 481 76.30 1.98 -86.08
C GLN A 481 77.75 1.95 -86.58
N PRO A 482 77.99 1.54 -87.84
CA PRO A 482 79.34 1.57 -88.41
C PRO A 482 79.80 3.02 -88.61
N TYR A 483 81.06 3.29 -88.25
CA TYR A 483 81.75 4.55 -88.50
C TYR A 483 82.99 4.29 -89.34
N PHE A 484 82.93 4.68 -90.61
CA PHE A 484 83.95 4.36 -91.59
C PHE A 484 85.26 5.11 -91.30
N ASN A 485 86.36 4.36 -91.19
CA ASN A 485 87.69 4.92 -91.08
C ASN A 485 88.41 4.77 -92.42
N HIS A 486 88.69 5.90 -93.09
CA HIS A 486 89.29 5.89 -94.43
C HIS A 486 90.68 5.25 -94.51
N THR A 487 91.35 5.03 -93.38
CA THR A 487 92.72 4.49 -93.32
C THR A 487 92.83 3.19 -92.51
N GLY A 488 91.72 2.56 -92.09
CA GLY A 488 91.79 1.39 -91.21
C GLY A 488 90.47 0.64 -91.02
N ARG A 489 90.39 -0.16 -89.95
CA ARG A 489 89.17 -0.93 -89.60
C ARG A 489 88.01 0.02 -89.31
N THR A 490 86.81 -0.38 -89.73
CA THR A 490 85.56 0.34 -89.42
C THR A 490 85.30 0.29 -87.92
N TYR A 491 85.02 1.45 -87.33
CA TYR A 491 84.73 1.56 -85.90
C TYR A 491 83.25 1.35 -85.60
N ALA A 492 82.94 0.88 -84.40
CA ALA A 492 81.58 0.89 -83.86
C ALA A 492 81.35 2.23 -83.14
N ARG A 493 80.40 3.03 -83.64
CA ARG A 493 79.94 4.28 -83.03
C ARG A 493 78.67 4.00 -82.23
N ALA A 494 78.71 4.25 -80.93
CA ALA A 494 77.59 4.17 -80.01
C ALA A 494 77.02 5.58 -79.72
N ALA A 495 75.72 5.71 -79.91
CA ALA A 495 74.94 6.89 -79.55
C ALA A 495 74.16 6.62 -78.25
N PHE A 496 74.26 7.54 -77.31
CA PHE A 496 73.59 7.48 -76.01
C PHE A 496 72.59 8.63 -75.86
N SER A 497 71.67 8.50 -74.93
CA SER A 497 70.74 9.56 -74.56
C SER A 497 70.53 9.62 -73.06
N ASP A 498 70.34 10.82 -72.53
CA ASP A 498 70.03 11.03 -71.12
C ASP A 498 68.51 11.00 -70.93
N LYS A 499 68.02 10.02 -70.18
CA LYS A 499 66.62 9.89 -69.81
C LYS A 499 66.41 10.44 -68.43
N ASN A 500 65.56 11.46 -68.30
CA ASN A 500 65.13 11.97 -67.02
C ASN A 500 63.74 11.41 -66.73
N LYS A 501 63.64 10.46 -65.80
CA LYS A 501 62.38 9.82 -65.40
C LYS A 501 62.27 9.80 -63.88
N SER A 502 61.06 9.75 -63.36
CA SER A 502 60.84 9.50 -61.93
C SER A 502 61.18 8.05 -61.58
N ILE A 503 61.47 7.77 -60.30
CA ILE A 503 61.68 6.41 -59.81
C ILE A 503 60.46 5.53 -60.12
N LYS A 504 59.26 6.11 -60.06
CA LYS A 504 58.01 5.46 -60.49
C LYS A 504 58.02 5.07 -61.96
N GLU A 505 58.36 6.00 -62.83
CA GLU A 505 58.43 5.75 -64.27
C GLU A 505 59.48 4.67 -64.59
N TYR A 506 60.64 4.68 -63.93
CA TYR A 506 61.65 3.62 -64.08
C TYR A 506 61.13 2.25 -63.65
N TYR A 507 60.45 2.18 -62.50
CA TYR A 507 59.87 0.94 -62.01
C TYR A 507 58.82 0.37 -62.97
N GLU A 508 57.92 1.21 -63.47
CA GLU A 508 56.87 0.81 -64.41
C GLU A 508 57.45 0.29 -65.74
N VAL A 509 58.44 0.99 -66.29
CA VAL A 509 59.12 0.58 -67.54
C VAL A 509 59.87 -0.72 -67.34
N GLU A 510 60.71 -0.83 -66.30
CA GLU A 510 61.49 -2.04 -66.04
C GLU A 510 60.61 -3.24 -65.69
N THR A 511 59.47 -3.03 -65.05
CA THR A 511 58.48 -4.10 -64.80
C THR A 511 57.85 -4.61 -66.10
N LYS A 512 57.47 -3.71 -67.02
CA LYS A 512 56.96 -4.10 -68.34
C LYS A 512 58.01 -4.85 -69.16
N ILE A 513 59.24 -4.33 -69.18
CA ILE A 513 60.37 -4.97 -69.85
C ILE A 513 60.61 -6.37 -69.26
N LYS A 514 60.61 -6.51 -67.93
CA LYS A 514 60.75 -7.80 -67.24
C LYS A 514 59.64 -8.77 -67.60
N ASN A 515 58.40 -8.32 -67.73
CA ASN A 515 57.28 -9.18 -68.13
C ASN A 515 57.43 -9.71 -69.57
N ILE A 516 58.07 -8.94 -70.46
CA ILE A 516 58.36 -9.36 -71.84
C ILE A 516 59.59 -10.28 -71.89
N LEU A 517 60.70 -9.87 -71.27
CA LEU A 517 61.98 -10.56 -71.34
C LEU A 517 62.08 -11.77 -70.41
N GLY A 518 61.35 -11.76 -69.31
CA GLY A 518 61.47 -12.70 -68.19
C GLY A 518 62.50 -12.28 -67.13
N PHE A 519 63.22 -11.18 -67.35
CA PHE A 519 64.25 -10.64 -66.46
C PHE A 519 64.35 -9.12 -66.59
N TYR A 520 64.86 -8.45 -65.54
CA TYR A 520 65.12 -7.01 -65.59
C TYR A 520 66.29 -6.72 -66.52
N ARG A 521 66.17 -5.68 -67.34
CA ARG A 521 67.22 -5.31 -68.29
C ARG A 521 68.46 -4.76 -67.59
N ILE A 522 68.26 -3.98 -66.53
CA ILE A 522 69.35 -3.33 -65.82
C ILE A 522 70.33 -4.39 -65.28
N GLY A 523 71.62 -4.25 -65.60
CA GLY A 523 72.66 -5.16 -65.11
C GLY A 523 72.77 -6.49 -65.85
N GLU A 524 71.93 -6.76 -66.85
CA GLU A 524 72.03 -7.92 -67.74
C GLU A 524 72.92 -7.64 -68.95
N SER A 525 73.34 -8.71 -69.65
CA SER A 525 74.19 -8.57 -70.84
C SER A 525 73.39 -8.20 -72.09
N ASP A 526 73.96 -7.33 -72.92
CA ASP A 526 73.36 -6.94 -74.21
C ASP A 526 73.17 -8.16 -75.13
N GLU A 527 74.05 -9.17 -75.05
CA GLU A 527 73.87 -10.44 -75.78
C GLU A 527 72.61 -11.19 -75.33
N ARG A 528 72.37 -11.26 -74.01
CA ARG A 528 71.19 -11.95 -73.46
C ARG A 528 69.91 -11.22 -73.84
N ILE A 529 69.93 -9.88 -73.79
CA ILE A 529 68.81 -9.05 -74.22
C ILE A 529 68.54 -9.27 -75.72
N LEU A 530 69.58 -9.21 -76.56
CA LEU A 530 69.45 -9.41 -78.01
C LEU A 530 68.96 -10.82 -78.36
N GLN A 531 69.53 -11.86 -77.73
CA GLN A 531 69.09 -13.24 -77.93
C GLN A 531 67.61 -13.41 -77.57
N ARG A 532 67.19 -12.84 -76.44
CA ARG A 532 65.78 -12.90 -76.03
C ARG A 532 64.91 -12.09 -76.98
N PHE A 533 65.33 -10.90 -77.39
CA PHE A 533 64.61 -10.04 -78.33
C PHE A 533 64.31 -10.77 -79.65
N LEU A 534 65.32 -11.43 -80.23
CA LEU A 534 65.18 -12.17 -81.50
C LEU A 534 64.22 -13.37 -81.41
N GLN A 535 63.95 -13.89 -80.20
CA GLN A 535 62.97 -14.96 -79.97
C GLN A 535 61.52 -14.46 -79.86
N LEU A 536 61.31 -13.15 -79.72
CA LEU A 536 59.97 -12.56 -79.57
C LEU A 536 59.27 -12.43 -80.93
N SER A 537 57.94 -12.37 -80.91
CA SER A 537 57.16 -12.08 -82.13
C SER A 537 57.40 -10.64 -82.61
N PRO A 538 57.23 -10.32 -83.91
CA PRO A 538 57.47 -8.97 -84.44
C PRO A 538 56.66 -7.88 -83.72
N ALA A 539 55.43 -8.19 -83.28
CA ALA A 539 54.61 -7.24 -82.52
C ALA A 539 55.20 -6.95 -81.14
N VAL A 540 55.66 -7.98 -80.43
CA VAL A 540 56.28 -7.85 -79.10
C VAL A 540 57.69 -7.24 -79.20
N GLN A 541 58.42 -7.49 -80.28
CA GLN A 541 59.67 -6.81 -80.58
C GLN A 541 59.49 -5.30 -80.74
N ASN A 542 58.45 -4.87 -81.46
CA ASN A 542 58.12 -3.46 -81.61
C ASN A 542 57.73 -2.82 -80.26
N GLU A 543 56.92 -3.52 -79.45
CA GLU A 543 56.56 -3.06 -78.11
C GLU A 543 57.80 -2.90 -77.21
N LEU A 544 58.66 -3.90 -77.17
CA LEU A 544 59.90 -3.86 -76.39
C LEU A 544 60.83 -2.76 -76.89
N ALA A 545 60.99 -2.59 -78.21
CA ALA A 545 61.81 -1.52 -78.78
C ALA A 545 61.28 -0.14 -78.35
N LEU A 546 59.97 0.07 -78.33
CA LEU A 546 59.36 1.32 -77.84
C LEU A 546 59.61 1.54 -76.34
N LEU A 547 59.52 0.49 -75.52
CA LEU A 547 59.83 0.57 -74.08
C LEU A 547 61.31 0.84 -73.79
N MET A 548 62.21 0.39 -74.68
CA MET A 548 63.65 0.62 -74.57
C MET A 548 64.05 2.04 -75.00
N LEU A 549 63.22 2.68 -75.82
CA LEU A 549 63.45 4.01 -76.38
C LEU A 549 62.75 5.14 -75.63
N ASN A 550 61.65 4.84 -74.94
CA ASN A 550 60.91 5.77 -74.09
C ASN A 550 61.47 5.73 -72.68
#